data_AF-A0A2K0U365-F1
#
_entry.id   AF-A0A2K0U365-F1
#
_cell.length_a   1.000
_cell.length_b   1.000
_cell.length_c   1.000
_cell.angle_alpha   90.00
_cell.angle_beta   90.00
_cell.angle_gamma   90.00
#
_symmetry.space_group_name_H-M   'P 1'
#
loop_
_entity.id
_entity.type
_entity.pdbx_description
1 polymer ?
#
loop_
_entity_poly.entity_id
_entity_poly.type
_entity_poly.pdbx_seq_one_letter_code
_entity_poly.pdbx_strand_id
1 'polypeptide(L)'
;MARSLALLAFSGAVMAAQSTTVSLLLPFADPQPLVGSIIAADSTATTYAYACPSGTSPDDCGLIGSETVTQGPSTWAFSTSFSAEGNSM
;
A
#
# COMPACT_ATOMS: atom_id res chain seq x y z
N MET A 1 44.31 2.79 34.26
CA MET A 1 43.53 2.07 33.24
C MET A 1 42.24 2.86 32.98
N ALA A 2 42.25 3.80 32.04
CA ALA A 2 41.07 4.58 31.71
C ALA A 2 40.46 3.99 30.43
N ARG A 3 39.41 3.19 30.61
CA ARG A 3 38.61 2.63 29.52
C ARG A 3 37.73 3.74 28.98
N SER A 4 38.22 4.44 27.96
CA SER A 4 37.42 5.42 27.21
C SER A 4 36.33 4.68 26.44
N LEU A 5 35.12 4.67 27.01
CA LEU A 5 33.89 4.33 26.29
C LEU A 5 33.64 5.44 25.26
N ALA A 6 34.12 5.25 24.04
CA ALA A 6 33.69 6.08 22.91
C ALA A 6 32.19 5.83 22.70
N LEU A 7 31.37 6.75 23.17
CA LEU A 7 29.94 6.80 22.94
C LEU A 7 29.71 7.00 21.43
N LEU A 8 29.36 5.92 20.72
CA LEU A 8 28.79 6.02 19.39
C LEU A 8 27.45 6.76 19.50
N ALA A 9 27.45 8.06 19.21
CA ALA A 9 26.24 8.81 18.98
C ALA A 9 25.58 8.27 17.70
N PHE A 10 24.65 7.33 17.86
CA PHE A 10 23.74 6.92 16.80
C PHE A 10 22.75 8.07 16.56
N SER A 11 23.12 8.98 15.66
CA SER A 11 22.20 9.95 15.09
C SER A 11 21.19 9.19 14.23
N GLY A 12 20.12 8.69 14.85
CA GLY A 12 18.98 8.12 14.16
C GLY A 12 18.37 9.19 13.26
N ALA A 13 18.58 9.07 11.95
CA ALA A 13 17.87 9.90 10.99
C ALA A 13 16.36 9.60 11.14
N VAL A 14 15.61 10.58 11.64
CA VAL A 14 14.15 10.55 11.61
C VAL A 14 13.75 10.57 10.14
N MET A 15 13.42 9.40 9.59
CA MET A 15 12.80 9.32 8.27
C MET A 15 11.37 9.81 8.44
N ALA A 16 11.10 11.05 8.03
CA ALA A 16 9.73 11.53 7.92
C ALA A 16 9.00 10.65 6.89
N ALA A 17 7.92 9.98 7.31
CA ALA A 17 7.07 9.23 6.41
C ALA A 17 6.39 10.21 5.44
N GLN A 18 6.91 10.30 4.22
CA GLN A 18 6.34 11.13 3.17
C GLN A 18 5.17 10.38 2.54
N SER A 19 3.96 10.72 2.95
CA SER A 19 2.74 10.24 2.29
C SER A 19 2.52 11.07 1.03
N THR A 20 2.42 10.41 -0.11
CA THR A 20 2.05 11.03 -1.39
C THR A 20 0.76 10.43 -1.90
N THR A 21 -0.01 11.22 -2.65
CA THR A 21 -1.22 10.77 -3.34
C THR A 21 -0.89 10.49 -4.79
N VAL A 22 -1.32 9.33 -5.28
CA VAL A 22 -1.23 8.94 -6.70
C VAL A 22 -2.61 8.57 -7.22
N SER A 23 -2.79 8.65 -8.52
CA SER A 23 -4.00 8.13 -9.17
C SER A 23 -3.79 6.68 -9.58
N LEU A 24 -4.71 5.81 -9.19
CA LEU A 24 -4.75 4.42 -9.63
C LEU A 24 -5.83 4.25 -10.70
N LEU A 25 -5.53 3.52 -11.78
CA LEU A 25 -6.55 3.04 -12.70
C LEU A 25 -7.23 1.85 -12.02
N LEU A 26 -8.47 2.03 -11.56
CA LEU A 26 -9.29 0.97 -10.98
C LEU A 26 -10.60 0.90 -11.77
N PRO A 27 -10.70 0.05 -12.80
CA PRO A 27 -11.92 -0.12 -13.56
C PRO A 27 -13.07 -0.49 -12.63
N PHE A 28 -14.26 0.07 -12.88
CA PHE A 28 -15.49 -0.18 -12.10
C PHE A 28 -15.50 0.37 -10.67
N ALA A 29 -14.43 1.03 -10.21
CA ALA A 29 -14.43 1.76 -8.96
C ALA A 29 -14.84 3.23 -9.17
N ASP A 30 -15.61 3.76 -8.23
CA ASP A 30 -15.87 5.20 -8.18
C ASP A 30 -14.61 5.96 -7.76
N PRO A 31 -14.40 7.20 -8.27
CA PRO A 31 -13.32 8.06 -7.79
C PRO A 31 -13.46 8.34 -6.29
N GLN A 32 -12.52 7.83 -5.49
CA GLN A 32 -12.56 7.93 -4.04
C GLN A 32 -11.16 7.89 -3.43
N PRO A 33 -10.96 8.44 -2.21
CA PRO A 33 -9.70 8.32 -1.50
C PRO A 33 -9.54 6.90 -0.94
N LEU A 34 -8.41 6.26 -1.26
CA LEU A 34 -8.00 4.96 -0.70
C LEU A 34 -6.67 5.13 0.03
N VAL A 35 -6.39 4.21 0.95
CA VAL A 35 -5.06 4.10 1.56
C VAL A 35 -4.29 3.00 0.86
N GLY A 36 -3.00 3.24 0.61
CA GLY A 36 -2.17 2.27 -0.08
C GLY A 36 -0.70 2.43 0.19
N SER A 37 0.04 1.44 -0.26
CA SER A 37 1.50 1.38 -0.18
C SER A 37 2.08 0.80 -1.46
N ILE A 38 3.26 1.25 -1.83
CA ILE A 38 4.04 0.65 -2.91
C ILE A 38 4.69 -0.61 -2.35
N ILE A 39 4.34 -1.77 -2.90
CA ILE A 39 4.89 -3.07 -2.46
C ILE A 39 5.96 -3.61 -3.42
N ALA A 40 5.99 -3.13 -4.66
CA ALA A 40 7.07 -3.35 -5.61
C ALA A 40 7.10 -2.21 -6.64
N ALA A 41 8.28 -1.91 -7.17
CA ALA A 41 8.44 -0.96 -8.27
C ALA A 41 9.71 -1.27 -9.06
N ASP A 42 9.62 -1.16 -10.37
CA ASP A 42 10.77 -1.19 -11.29
C ASP A 42 10.61 -0.11 -12.37
N SER A 43 11.47 -0.13 -13.39
CA SER A 43 11.45 0.86 -14.46
C SER A 43 10.22 0.78 -15.38
N THR A 44 9.43 -0.28 -15.28
CA THR A 44 8.31 -0.59 -16.18
C THR A 44 6.95 -0.51 -15.52
N ALA A 45 6.86 -0.78 -14.22
CA ALA A 45 5.60 -0.75 -13.48
C ALA A 45 5.78 -0.49 -11.97
N THR A 46 4.70 -0.07 -11.33
CA THR A 46 4.59 0.02 -9.87
C THR A 46 3.43 -0.84 -9.39
N THR A 47 3.67 -1.63 -8.35
CA THR A 47 2.68 -2.45 -7.68
C THR A 47 2.26 -1.77 -6.38
N TYR A 48 0.96 -1.54 -6.25
CA TYR A 48 0.32 -0.95 -5.10
C TYR A 48 -0.52 -2.02 -4.38
N ALA A 49 -0.35 -2.11 -3.06
CA ALA A 49 -1.37 -2.70 -2.19
C ALA A 49 -2.25 -1.57 -1.67
N TYR A 50 -3.57 -1.72 -1.78
CA TYR A 50 -4.51 -0.70 -1.34
C TYR A 50 -5.71 -1.33 -0.61
N ALA A 51 -6.35 -0.52 0.22
CA ALA A 51 -7.49 -0.90 1.04
C ALA A 51 -8.33 0.34 1.39
N CYS A 52 -9.48 0.10 2.00
CA CYS A 52 -10.33 1.16 2.51
C CYS A 52 -9.66 1.91 3.66
N PRO A 53 -9.91 3.23 3.79
CA PRO A 53 -9.48 3.98 4.96
C PRO A 53 -9.96 3.35 6.27
N SER A 54 -9.20 3.54 7.35
CA SER A 54 -9.60 3.03 8.66
C SER A 54 -10.95 3.62 9.09
N GLY A 55 -11.88 2.75 9.50
CA GLY A 55 -13.22 3.13 9.92
C GLY A 55 -14.27 3.20 8.80
N THR A 56 -13.88 2.94 7.55
CA THR A 56 -14.81 2.79 6.40
C THR A 56 -15.20 1.32 6.23
N SER A 57 -16.50 1.05 6.03
CA SER A 57 -16.96 -0.32 5.79
C SER A 57 -16.61 -0.78 4.35
N PRO A 58 -16.38 -2.09 4.12
CA PRO A 58 -16.15 -2.67 2.79
C PRO A 58 -17.19 -2.25 1.74
N ASP A 59 -18.46 -2.16 2.14
CA ASP A 59 -19.56 -1.80 1.25
C ASP A 59 -19.53 -0.31 0.87
N ASP A 60 -19.10 0.56 1.77
CA ASP A 60 -19.02 2.01 1.52
C ASP A 60 -17.87 2.38 0.57
N CYS A 61 -16.74 1.67 0.64
CA CYS A 61 -15.58 1.88 -0.24
C CYS A 61 -15.59 0.97 -1.48
N GLY A 62 -16.47 -0.02 -1.53
CA GLY A 62 -16.59 -0.96 -2.64
C GLY A 62 -15.43 -1.95 -2.77
N LEU A 63 -14.71 -2.26 -1.69
CA LEU A 63 -13.62 -3.24 -1.68
C LEU A 63 -13.92 -4.37 -0.70
N ILE A 64 -13.69 -5.62 -1.13
CA ILE A 64 -13.94 -6.82 -0.31
C ILE A 64 -12.76 -7.11 0.65
N GLY A 65 -11.66 -6.36 0.53
CA GLY A 65 -10.48 -6.49 1.38
C GLY A 65 -9.31 -5.66 0.88
N SER A 66 -8.09 -6.09 1.21
CA SER A 66 -6.89 -5.54 0.59
C SER A 66 -6.69 -6.15 -0.79
N GLU A 67 -6.44 -5.29 -1.76
CA GLU A 67 -6.23 -5.69 -3.14
C GLU A 67 -4.85 -5.23 -3.63
N THR A 68 -4.43 -5.76 -4.77
CA THR A 68 -3.17 -5.36 -5.40
C THR A 68 -3.36 -5.03 -6.87
N VAL A 69 -2.72 -3.96 -7.31
CA VAL A 69 -2.68 -3.55 -8.71
C VAL A 69 -1.25 -3.22 -9.13
N THR A 70 -0.84 -3.74 -10.28
CA THR A 70 0.41 -3.40 -10.95
C THR A 70 0.11 -2.56 -12.18
N GLN A 71 0.68 -1.36 -12.26
CA GLN A 71 0.41 -0.41 -13.34
C GLN A 71 1.71 0.10 -13.96
N GLY A 72 1.82 -0.04 -15.27
CA GLY A 72 2.84 0.60 -16.10
C GLY A 72 2.23 1.63 -17.06
N PRO A 73 3.04 2.24 -17.93
CA PRO A 73 2.55 3.26 -18.88
C PRO A 73 1.44 2.78 -19.83
N SER A 74 1.41 1.48 -20.13
CA SER A 74 0.45 0.86 -21.05
C SER A 74 0.01 -0.54 -20.61
N THR A 75 0.33 -0.94 -19.37
CA THR A 75 0.03 -2.26 -18.83
C THR A 75 -0.70 -2.11 -17.49
N TRP A 76 -1.64 -3.01 -17.25
CA TRP A 76 -2.45 -3.03 -16.04
C TRP A 76 -2.74 -4.47 -15.65
N ALA A 77 -2.48 -4.83 -14.41
CA ALA A 77 -2.79 -6.14 -13.87
C ALA A 77 -3.35 -5.99 -12.45
N PHE A 78 -4.49 -6.63 -12.21
CA PHE A 78 -5.16 -6.67 -10.92
C PHE A 78 -5.18 -8.10 -10.38
N SER A 79 -4.90 -8.24 -9.09
CA SER A 79 -4.97 -9.52 -8.40
C SER A 79 -5.71 -9.35 -7.08
N THR A 80 -6.68 -10.24 -6.88
CA THR A 80 -7.43 -10.41 -5.65
C THR A 80 -7.42 -11.88 -5.27
N SER A 81 -7.37 -12.17 -3.97
CA SER A 81 -7.37 -13.52 -3.42
C SER A 81 -8.58 -13.68 -2.50
N PHE A 82 -9.37 -14.72 -2.74
CA PHE A 82 -10.50 -15.07 -1.90
C PHE A 82 -10.20 -16.40 -1.21
N SER A 83 -10.33 -16.45 0.11
CA SER A 83 -10.31 -17.70 0.85
C SER A 83 -11.68 -18.37 0.76
N ALA A 84 -11.72 -19.64 0.36
CA ALA A 84 -12.96 -20.40 0.18
C ALA A 84 -13.70 -20.74 1.50
N GLU A 85 -13.18 -20.32 2.65
CA GLU A 85 -13.70 -20.70 3.98
C GLU A 85 -14.79 -19.76 4.52
N GLY A 86 -15.43 -18.97 3.65
CA GLY A 86 -16.45 -18.00 4.04
C GLY A 86 -17.67 -17.99 3.12
N ASN A 87 -18.25 -19.16 2.81
CA ASN A 87 -19.60 -19.18 2.24
C ASN A 87 -20.62 -18.77 3.31
N SER A 88 -20.97 -17.49 3.32
CA SER A 88 -22.26 -17.00 3.83
C SER A 88 -22.69 -15.84 2.93
N MET A 89 -23.06 -16.19 1.70
CA MET A 89 -24.00 -15.37 0.93
C MET A 89 -25.38 -15.45 1.60
#